data_AF-A0A931LDR8-F1
#
_entry.id   AF-A0A931LDR8-F1
#
_cell.length_a   1.000
_cell.length_b   1.000
_cell.length_c   1.000
_cell.angle_alpha   90.00
_cell.angle_beta   90.00
_cell.angle_gamma   90.00
#
_symmetry.space_group_name_H-M   'P 1'
#
loop_
_entity.id
_entity.type
_entity.pdbx_description
1 polymer ?
#
loop_
_entity_poly.entity_id
_entity_poly.type
_entity_poly.pdbx_seq_one_letter_code
_entity_poly.pdbx_strand_id
1 'polypeptide(L)'
;MTVTDIVGEIREAYAAVGITLDHPSAHGTYYRLLCAGCGRMVGNVGDRLLPGMAHDLVDGQFDLYATGLLGCGCGHQRDTTRARDAARWDAAQRAGA
;
A
#
# COMPACT_ATOMS: atom_id res chain seq x y z
N MET A 1 -7.40 -9.12 21.26
CA MET A 1 -6.98 -8.43 20.03
C MET A 1 -8.21 -8.34 19.13
N THR A 2 -8.77 -7.15 18.97
CA THR A 2 -10.06 -6.94 18.29
C THR A 2 -9.83 -6.56 16.83
N VAL A 3 -10.83 -6.74 15.97
CA VAL A 3 -10.77 -6.38 14.53
C VAL A 3 -10.33 -4.93 14.30
N THR A 4 -10.62 -4.03 15.26
CA THR A 4 -10.17 -2.62 15.25
C THR A 4 -8.65 -2.47 15.19
N ASP A 5 -7.90 -3.41 15.76
CA ASP A 5 -6.44 -3.41 15.82
C ASP A 5 -5.83 -3.72 14.44
N ILE A 6 -6.38 -4.73 13.74
CA ILE A 6 -5.94 -5.14 12.40
C ILE A 6 -6.20 -4.03 11.37
N VAL A 7 -7.33 -3.33 11.45
CA VAL A 7 -7.64 -2.22 10.54
C VAL A 7 -6.69 -1.04 10.75
N GLY A 8 -6.26 -0.81 12.00
CA GLY A 8 -5.23 0.17 12.33
C GLY A 8 -3.89 -0.18 11.67
N GLU A 9 -3.45 -1.43 11.81
CA GLU A 9 -2.22 -1.94 11.18
C GLU A 9 -2.29 -1.81 9.65
N ILE A 10 -3.40 -2.20 9.03
CA ILE A 10 -3.59 -2.07 7.57
C ILE A 10 -3.45 -0.60 7.16
N ARG A 11 -4.07 0.32 7.90
CA ARG A 11 -3.98 1.76 7.60
C ARG A 11 -2.54 2.25 7.68
N GLU A 12 -1.81 1.84 8.71
CA GLU A 12 -0.40 2.23 8.90
C GLU A 12 0.50 1.69 7.79
N ALA A 13 0.41 0.38 7.51
CA ALA A 13 1.23 -0.29 6.51
C ALA A 13 1.08 0.35 5.12
N TYR A 14 -0.16 0.58 4.68
CA TYR A 14 -0.43 1.17 3.36
C TYR A 14 -0.13 2.68 3.30
N ALA A 15 -0.24 3.42 4.42
CA ALA A 15 0.14 4.83 4.46
C ALA A 15 1.63 5.03 4.13
N ALA A 16 2.48 4.07 4.52
CA ALA A 16 3.92 4.11 4.25
C ALA A 16 4.30 4.03 2.75
N VAL A 17 3.34 3.74 1.87
CA VAL A 17 3.51 3.75 0.40
C VAL A 17 2.53 4.70 -0.31
N GLY A 18 1.93 5.64 0.43
CA GLY A 18 1.06 6.67 -0.15
C GLY A 18 -0.33 6.15 -0.52
N ILE A 19 -0.84 5.17 0.24
CA ILE A 19 -2.19 4.61 0.09
C ILE A 19 -3.01 4.90 1.34
N THR A 20 -4.24 5.36 1.15
CA THR A 20 -5.24 5.55 2.21
C THR A 20 -6.27 4.44 2.18
N LEU A 21 -6.63 3.96 3.37
CA LEU A 21 -7.71 3.02 3.59
C LEU A 21 -9.06 3.77 3.70
N ASP A 22 -9.97 3.50 2.76
CA ASP A 22 -11.33 4.03 2.73
C ASP A 22 -12.33 3.01 3.29
N HIS A 23 -13.60 3.42 3.42
CA HIS A 23 -14.69 2.67 4.05
C HIS A 23 -14.79 1.21 3.56
N PRO A 24 -15.24 0.30 4.43
CA PRO A 24 -15.50 -1.08 4.03
C PRO A 24 -16.51 -1.12 2.87
N SER A 25 -16.25 -2.00 1.92
CA SER A 25 -17.21 -2.33 0.86
C SER A 25 -18.51 -2.86 1.45
N ALA A 26 -19.59 -2.85 0.67
CA ALA A 26 -20.96 -3.18 1.12
C ALA A 26 -21.12 -4.56 1.81
N HIS A 27 -20.13 -5.44 1.71
CA HIS A 27 -20.11 -6.76 2.35
C HIS A 27 -19.14 -6.87 3.54
N GLY A 28 -18.54 -5.77 4.00
CA GLY A 28 -17.76 -5.69 5.25
C GLY A 28 -16.41 -6.39 5.28
N THR A 29 -16.10 -7.24 4.31
CA THR A 29 -14.91 -8.10 4.30
C THR A 29 -13.70 -7.51 3.58
N TYR A 30 -13.89 -6.39 2.87
CA TYR A 30 -12.83 -5.72 2.12
C TYR A 30 -12.89 -4.21 2.30
N TYR A 31 -11.74 -3.59 2.43
CA TYR A 31 -11.53 -2.15 2.44
C TYR A 31 -10.98 -1.67 1.11
N ARG A 32 -11.42 -0.49 0.65
CA ARG A 32 -10.90 0.11 -0.57
C ARG A 32 -9.55 0.78 -0.29
N LEU A 33 -8.59 0.54 -1.18
CA LEU A 33 -7.31 1.21 -1.20
C LEU A 33 -7.37 2.35 -2.20
N LEU A 34 -7.17 3.57 -1.74
CA LEU A 34 -7.11 4.77 -2.57
C LEU A 34 -5.69 5.34 -2.56
N CYS A 35 -5.24 5.90 -3.68
CA CYS A 35 -4.00 6.66 -3.68
C CYS A 35 -4.18 7.97 -2.90
N ALA A 36 -3.27 8.24 -1.96
CA ALA A 36 -3.33 9.40 -1.08
C ALA A 36 -3.13 10.74 -1.84
N GLY A 37 -2.47 10.71 -3.00
CA GLY A 37 -2.24 11.91 -3.82
C GLY A 37 -3.38 12.23 -4.81
N CYS A 38 -3.91 11.21 -5.49
CA CYS A 38 -4.87 11.39 -6.60
C CYS A 38 -6.32 10.99 -6.22
N GLY A 39 -6.54 10.34 -5.08
CA GLY A 39 -7.84 9.79 -4.65
C GLY A 39 -8.35 8.60 -5.47
N ARG A 40 -7.62 8.18 -6.52
CA ARG A 40 -8.02 7.06 -7.38
C ARG A 40 -7.97 5.74 -6.61
N MET A 41 -8.97 4.90 -6.85
CA MET A 41 -8.99 3.53 -6.35
C MET A 41 -7.88 2.70 -7.01
N VAL A 42 -7.04 2.07 -6.20
CA VAL A 42 -5.90 1.25 -6.65
C VAL A 42 -6.06 -0.23 -6.30
N GLY A 43 -6.98 -0.58 -5.41
CA GLY A 43 -7.23 -1.98 -5.07
C GLY A 43 -8.17 -2.15 -3.87
N ASN A 44 -8.17 -3.37 -3.33
CA ASN A 44 -8.89 -3.73 -2.11
C ASN A 44 -7.99 -4.58 -1.21
N VAL A 45 -8.20 -4.51 0.10
CA VAL A 45 -7.54 -5.36 1.08
C VAL A 45 -8.59 -6.02 1.98
N GLY A 46 -8.42 -7.31 2.24
CA GLY A 46 -9.28 -8.06 3.14
C GLY A 46 -9.01 -7.73 4.61
N ASP A 47 -10.02 -7.88 5.47
CA ASP A 47 -9.93 -7.65 6.91
C ASP A 47 -9.43 -8.87 7.71
N ARG A 48 -9.21 -10.00 7.04
CA ARG A 48 -8.76 -11.28 7.62
C ARG A 48 -7.24 -11.46 7.65
N LEU A 49 -6.48 -10.37 7.70
CA LEU A 49 -5.03 -10.43 7.85
C LEU A 49 -4.67 -10.79 9.29
N LEU A 50 -3.64 -11.62 9.46
CA LEU A 50 -3.00 -11.82 10.77
C LEU A 50 -2.08 -10.63 11.09
N PRO A 51 -1.75 -10.39 12.38
CA PRO A 51 -0.82 -9.33 12.75
C PRO A 51 0.50 -9.41 11.99
N GLY A 52 1.00 -8.26 11.56
CA GLY A 52 2.23 -8.11 10.77
C GLY A 52 2.06 -8.36 9.28
N MET A 53 1.02 -9.08 8.85
CA MET A 53 0.85 -9.42 7.43
C MET A 53 0.65 -8.20 6.54
N ALA A 54 0.04 -7.13 7.05
CA ALA A 54 -0.15 -5.93 6.24
C ALA A 54 1.20 -5.27 5.91
N HIS A 55 2.11 -5.23 6.88
CA HIS A 55 3.47 -4.72 6.68
C HIS A 55 4.28 -5.61 5.75
N ASP A 56 4.23 -6.93 5.93
CA ASP A 56 4.93 -7.89 5.08
C ASP A 56 4.44 -7.83 3.62
N LEU A 57 3.12 -7.68 3.42
CA LEU A 57 2.55 -7.50 2.09
C LEU A 57 3.05 -6.22 1.43
N VAL A 58 3.03 -5.10 2.13
CA VAL A 58 3.50 -3.82 1.58
C VAL A 58 5.00 -3.87 1.28
N ASP A 59 5.79 -4.48 2.16
CA ASP A 59 7.24 -4.59 1.97
C ASP A 59 7.62 -5.56 0.84
N GLY A 60 6.94 -6.71 0.74
CA GLY A 60 7.12 -7.66 -0.35
C GLY A 60 6.74 -7.10 -1.73
N GLN A 61 5.87 -6.08 -1.76
CA GLN A 61 5.44 -5.40 -2.99
C GLN A 61 6.23 -4.10 -3.27
N PHE A 62 7.25 -3.78 -2.49
CA PHE A 62 8.00 -2.52 -2.61
C PHE A 62 8.43 -2.22 -4.04
N ASP A 63 9.04 -3.19 -4.73
CA ASP A 63 9.60 -2.98 -6.07
C ASP A 63 8.51 -2.63 -7.09
N LEU A 64 7.30 -3.15 -6.90
CA LEU A 64 6.14 -2.85 -7.74
C LEU A 64 5.61 -1.42 -7.48
N TYR A 65 5.69 -0.92 -6.24
CA TYR A 65 5.41 0.49 -5.96
C TYR A 65 6.50 1.41 -6.51
N ALA A 66 7.77 1.02 -6.37
CA ALA A 66 8.93 1.78 -6.85
C ALA A 66 8.90 1.95 -8.38
N THR A 67 8.58 0.89 -9.10
CA THR A 67 8.47 0.87 -10.57
C THR A 67 7.12 1.37 -11.10
N GLY A 68 6.16 1.65 -10.21
CA GLY A 68 4.83 2.15 -10.58
C GLY A 68 3.87 1.09 -11.16
N LEU A 69 4.17 -0.20 -10.96
CA LEU A 69 3.38 -1.34 -11.47
C LEU A 69 2.18 -1.71 -10.58
N LEU A 70 2.18 -1.31 -9.30
CA LEU A 70 1.08 -1.64 -8.36
C LEU A 70 0.14 -0.46 -8.05
N GLY A 71 0.23 0.63 -8.83
CA GLY A 71 -0.16 1.95 -8.33
C GLY A 71 -0.99 2.86 -9.22
N CYS A 72 -1.39 4.02 -8.65
CA CYS A 72 -1.96 5.14 -9.41
C CYS A 72 -0.86 5.74 -10.29
N GLY A 73 -1.11 5.87 -11.60
CA GLY A 73 -0.19 6.51 -12.56
C GLY A 73 0.10 8.00 -12.32
N CYS A 74 -0.30 8.57 -11.18
CA CYS A 74 0.00 9.96 -10.80
C CYS A 74 1.43 10.16 -10.25
N GLY A 75 2.18 9.10 -9.98
CA GLY A 75 3.54 9.18 -9.45
C GLY A 75 3.65 9.27 -7.93
N HIS A 76 2.59 9.66 -7.22
CA HIS A 76 2.62 9.86 -5.76
C HIS A 76 3.13 8.66 -4.96
N GLN A 77 2.67 7.45 -5.30
CA GLN A 77 3.10 6.23 -4.59
C GLN A 77 4.58 5.93 -4.85
N ARG A 78 5.03 6.09 -6.09
CA ARG A 78 6.44 5.94 -6.47
C ARG A 78 7.34 6.92 -5.72
N ASP A 79 6.93 8.17 -5.60
CA ASP A 79 7.65 9.21 -4.84
C ASP A 79 7.67 8.91 -3.33
N THR A 80 6.54 8.44 -2.79
CA THR A 80 6.43 8.07 -1.37
C THR A 80 7.29 6.85 -1.05
N THR A 81 7.28 5.82 -1.91
CA THR A 81 8.14 4.64 -1.78
C THR A 81 9.62 5.01 -1.88
N ARG A 82 9.98 5.96 -2.74
CA ARG A 82 11.36 6.49 -2.81
C ARG A 82 11.77 7.17 -1.51
N ALA A 83 10.89 7.97 -0.91
CA ALA A 83 11.16 8.65 0.36
C ALA A 83 11.32 7.67 1.52
N ARG A 84 10.67 6.49 1.46
CA ARG A 84 10.81 5.42 2.45
C ARG A 84 12.18 4.73 2.38
N ASP A 85 12.64 4.37 1.18
CA ASP A 85 13.96 3.76 0.98
C ASP A 85 14.49 4.08 -0.43
N ALA A 86 15.31 5.12 -0.52
CA ALA A 86 15.87 5.57 -1.79
C ALA A 86 16.84 4.54 -2.40
N ALA A 87 17.58 3.80 -1.57
CA ALA A 87 18.59 2.86 -2.04
C ALA A 87 17.94 1.62 -2.68
N ARG A 88 16.92 1.04 -2.02
CA ARG A 88 16.12 -0.05 -2.57
C ARG A 88 15.33 0.40 -3.79
N TRP A 89 14.79 1.63 -3.77
CA TRP A 89 14.09 2.20 -4.92
C TRP A 89 15.00 2.32 -6.15
N ASP A 90 16.21 2.86 -5.98
CA ASP A 90 17.19 2.97 -7.08
C ASP A 90 17.58 1.59 -7.62
N ALA A 91 17.67 0.57 -6.76
CA ALA A 91 17.92 -0.81 -7.17
C ALA A 91 16.76 -1.40 -7.98
N ALA A 92 15.51 -1.20 -7.54
CA ALA A 92 14.32 -1.65 -8.25
C ALA A 92 14.21 -1.00 -9.65
N GLN A 93 14.56 0.29 -9.77
CA GLN A 93 14.59 0.98 -11.06
C GLN A 93 15.62 0.39 -12.03
N ARG A 94 16.76 -0.09 -11.55
CA ARG A 94 17.79 -0.73 -12.38
C ARG A 94 17.43 -2.16 -12.77
N ALA A 95 16.68 -2.87 -11.93
CA ALA A 95 16.25 -4.24 -12.20
C ALA A 95 15.07 -4.34 -13.19
N GLY A 96 14.25 -3.29 -13.28
CA GLY A 96 13.13 -3.19 -14.24
C GLY A 96 13.45 -2.47 -15.55
N ALA A 97 14.69 -2.00 -15.74
CA ALA A 97 15.21 -1.41 -16.99
C ALA A 97 15.93 -2.47 -17.83
#